data_AF-A0A842YIN4-F1
#
_entry.id   AF-A0A842YIN4-F1
#
_cell.length_a   1.000
_cell.length_b   1.000
_cell.length_c   1.000
_cell.angle_alpha   90.00
_cell.angle_beta   90.00
_cell.angle_gamma   90.00
#
_symmetry.space_group_name_H-M   'P 1'
#
loop_
_entity.id
_entity.type
_entity.pdbx_description
1 polymer ?
#
loop_
_entity_poly.entity_id
_entity_poly.type
_entity_poly.pdbx_seq_one_letter_code
_entity_poly.pdbx_strand_id
1 'polypeptide(L)'
;GGQTPADAELMIKASDAAIKSGVKREEVYELFKPIITKLMDNAKPEPGKLITECYDLQHHKPSPEYGNLIEAVKKEFSTCGLKWA
;
A
#
# COMPACT_ATOMS: atom_id res chain seq x y z
N GLY A 1 -3.94 -10.68 -11.32
CA GLY A 1 -3.51 -9.32 -11.70
C GLY A 1 -2.01 -9.28 -11.86
N GLY A 2 -1.52 -8.51 -12.83
CA GLY A 2 -0.08 -8.22 -12.97
C GLY A 2 0.37 -7.11 -12.01
N GLN A 3 1.65 -6.76 -12.04
CA GLN A 3 2.18 -5.59 -11.33
C GLN A 3 2.07 -4.34 -12.19
N THR A 4 1.95 -3.19 -11.55
CA THR A 4 1.97 -1.86 -12.17
C THR A 4 3.13 -1.03 -11.61
N PRO A 5 3.56 0.05 -12.30
CA PRO A 5 4.53 0.98 -11.73
C PRO A 5 4.09 1.60 -10.39
N ALA A 6 2.79 1.78 -10.19
CA ALA A 6 2.26 2.32 -8.93
C ALA A 6 2.53 1.42 -7.72
N ASP A 7 2.62 0.09 -7.90
CA ASP A 7 2.98 -0.84 -6.83
C ASP A 7 4.43 -0.61 -6.37
N ALA A 8 5.35 -0.43 -7.33
CA ALA A 8 6.75 -0.15 -7.03
C ALA A 8 6.92 1.22 -6.35
N GLU A 9 6.21 2.25 -6.84
CA GLU A 9 6.20 3.56 -6.20
C GLU A 9 5.66 3.52 -4.77
N LEU A 10 4.60 2.76 -4.54
CA LEU A 10 4.03 2.59 -3.19
C LEU A 10 5.04 1.93 -2.25
N MET A 11 5.76 0.89 -2.71
CA MET A 11 6.81 0.24 -1.92
C MET A 11 7.94 1.20 -1.55
N ILE A 12 8.39 2.04 -2.50
CA ILE A 12 9.42 3.06 -2.25
C ILE A 12 8.91 4.07 -1.21
N LYS A 13 7.71 4.61 -1.41
CA LYS A 13 7.10 5.59 -0.49
C LYS A 13 6.87 5.00 0.91
N ALA A 14 6.49 3.73 1.01
CA ALA A 14 6.32 3.05 2.29
C ALA A 14 7.67 2.88 3.02
N SER A 15 8.73 2.57 2.27
CA SER A 15 10.09 2.48 2.82
C SER A 15 10.56 3.82 3.37
N ASP A 16 10.36 4.89 2.60
CA ASP A 16 10.65 6.26 3.04
C ASP A 16 9.85 6.66 4.28
N ALA A 17 8.56 6.32 4.31
CA ALA A 17 7.70 6.59 5.46
C ALA A 17 8.15 5.83 6.72
N ALA A 18 8.60 4.59 6.58
CA ALA A 18 9.13 3.80 7.70
C ALA A 18 10.41 4.41 8.28
N ILE A 19 11.34 4.83 7.41
CA ILE A 19 12.58 5.52 7.79
C ILE A 19 12.25 6.83 8.50
N LYS A 20 11.37 7.65 7.92
CA LYS A 20 10.96 8.95 8.47
C LYS A 20 10.22 8.84 9.81
N SER A 21 9.43 7.78 9.98
CA SER A 21 8.75 7.49 11.24
C SER A 21 9.70 7.01 12.34
N GLY A 22 10.94 6.63 12.00
CA GLY A 22 11.88 6.07 12.96
C GLY A 22 11.43 4.72 13.52
N VAL A 23 10.66 3.95 12.74
CA VAL A 23 10.16 2.63 13.16
C VAL A 23 11.34 1.71 13.43
N LYS A 24 11.43 1.20 14.66
CA LYS A 24 12.45 0.20 15.00
C LYS A 24 11.99 -1.19 14.63
N ARG A 25 12.97 -2.07 14.36
CA ARG A 25 12.70 -3.46 13.97
C ARG A 25 11.84 -4.19 15.00
N GLU A 26 12.11 -3.97 16.29
CA GLU A 26 11.34 -4.59 17.39
C GLU A 26 9.90 -4.07 17.51
N GLU A 27 9.58 -2.89 16.97
CA GLU A 27 8.26 -2.25 17.06
C GLU A 27 7.34 -2.64 15.88
N VAL A 28 7.92 -3.08 14.76
CA VAL A 28 7.19 -3.36 13.50
C VAL A 28 5.98 -4.26 13.74
N TYR A 29 6.15 -5.35 14.50
CA TYR A 29 5.06 -6.31 14.68
C TYR A 29 3.85 -5.67 15.38
N GLU A 30 4.06 -4.97 16.49
CA GLU A 30 2.95 -4.37 17.24
C GLU A 30 2.30 -3.21 16.47
N LEU A 31 3.07 -2.42 15.71
CA LEU A 31 2.53 -1.35 14.86
C LEU A 31 1.62 -1.89 13.76
N PHE A 32 2.02 -2.98 13.10
CA PHE A 32 1.29 -3.54 11.95
C PHE A 32 0.31 -4.65 12.32
N LYS A 33 0.25 -5.06 13.59
CA LYS A 33 -0.65 -6.10 14.11
C LYS A 33 -2.10 -5.91 13.65
N PRO A 34 -2.71 -4.70 13.67
CA PRO A 34 -4.09 -4.54 13.18
C PRO A 34 -4.27 -4.92 11.71
N ILE A 35 -3.30 -4.58 10.85
CA ILE A 35 -3.31 -4.90 9.43
C ILE A 35 -3.08 -6.40 9.22
N ILE A 36 -2.11 -6.98 9.92
CA ILE A 36 -1.82 -8.42 9.85
C ILE A 36 -3.05 -9.23 10.27
N THR A 37 -3.68 -8.87 11.39
CA THR A 37 -4.90 -9.54 11.87
C THR A 37 -6.04 -9.42 10.85
N LYS A 38 -6.28 -8.22 10.28
CA LYS A 38 -7.28 -8.02 9.22
C LYS A 38 -7.03 -8.92 8.00
N LEU A 39 -5.77 -9.08 7.59
CA LEU A 39 -5.41 -9.91 6.43
C LEU A 39 -5.45 -11.41 6.73
N MET A 40 -5.22 -11.81 7.98
CA MET A 40 -5.21 -13.22 8.40
C MET A 40 -6.61 -13.77 8.73
N ASP A 41 -7.62 -12.92 8.86
CA ASP A 41 -9.01 -13.33 9.15
C ASP A 41 -9.74 -13.90 7.91
N ASN A 42 -9.16 -14.94 7.31
CA ASN A 42 -9.68 -15.65 6.13
C ASN A 42 -10.07 -14.75 4.93
N ALA A 43 -9.40 -13.60 4.78
CA ALA A 43 -9.59 -12.73 3.64
C ALA A 43 -9.06 -13.43 2.38
N LYS A 44 -9.96 -14.00 1.57
CA LYS A 44 -9.62 -14.40 0.21
C LYS A 44 -9.21 -13.12 -0.53
N PRO A 45 -7.99 -13.04 -1.10
CA PRO A 45 -7.60 -11.88 -1.88
C PRO A 45 -8.61 -11.66 -3.00
N GLU A 46 -9.07 -10.42 -3.14
CA GLU A 46 -9.92 -10.02 -4.26
C GLU A 46 -9.21 -10.32 -5.59
N PRO A 47 -9.94 -10.70 -6.65
CA PRO A 47 -9.35 -10.83 -7.97
C PRO A 47 -8.72 -9.51 -8.41
N GLY A 48 -7.39 -9.50 -8.54
CA GLY A 48 -6.67 -8.31 -9.00
C GLY A 48 -6.92 -8.01 -10.48
N LYS A 49 -6.77 -6.74 -10.86
CA LYS A 49 -6.92 -6.25 -12.23
C LYS A 49 -5.65 -6.43 -13.08
N LEU A 50 -5.80 -6.44 -14.40
CA LEU A 50 -4.71 -6.26 -15.36
C LEU A 50 -4.29 -4.79 -15.37
N ILE A 51 -3.04 -4.54 -15.77
CA ILE A 51 -2.53 -3.16 -15.89
C ILE A 51 -3.38 -2.30 -16.84
N THR A 52 -3.93 -2.88 -17.91
CA THR A 52 -4.82 -2.20 -18.85
C THR A 52 -6.18 -1.82 -18.27
N GLU A 53 -6.55 -2.37 -17.11
CA GLU A 53 -7.83 -2.12 -16.42
C GLU A 53 -7.69 -1.10 -15.28
N CYS A 54 -6.48 -0.91 -14.74
CA CYS A 54 -6.23 -0.06 -13.58
C CYS A 54 -5.16 1.02 -13.81
N TYR A 55 -4.56 1.11 -14.99
CA TYR A 55 -3.47 2.03 -15.28
C TYR A 55 -3.63 2.68 -16.66
N ASP A 56 -3.44 3.99 -16.70
CA ASP A 56 -3.32 4.77 -17.92
C ASP A 56 -1.89 4.61 -18.45
N LEU A 57 -1.73 3.68 -19.39
CA LEU A 57 -0.45 3.36 -20.01
C LEU A 57 0.10 4.48 -20.90
N GLN A 58 -0.73 5.43 -21.35
CA GLN A 58 -0.26 6.54 -22.17
C GLN A 58 0.33 7.66 -21.31
N HIS A 59 -0.33 7.96 -20.18
CA HIS A 59 0.08 9.04 -19.28
C HIS A 59 0.87 8.56 -18.06
N HIS A 60 1.18 7.27 -18.03
CA HIS A 60 1.93 6.60 -16.96
C HIS A 60 1.38 6.88 -15.55
N LYS A 61 0.07 6.73 -15.35
CA LYS A 61 -0.58 6.99 -14.05
C LYS A 61 -1.63 5.93 -13.70
N PRO A 62 -1.86 5.64 -12.41
CA PRO A 62 -2.98 4.80 -12.01
C PRO A 62 -4.30 5.45 -12.43
N SER A 63 -5.31 4.63 -12.68
CA SER A 63 -6.68 5.12 -12.86
C SER A 63 -7.14 5.83 -11.57
N PRO A 64 -8.14 6.73 -11.64
CA PRO A 64 -8.66 7.39 -10.44
C PRO A 64 -9.11 6.40 -9.36
N GLU A 65 -9.74 5.28 -9.75
CA GLU A 65 -10.14 4.22 -8.83
C GLU A 65 -8.94 3.60 -8.12
N TYR A 66 -7.89 3.24 -8.86
CA TYR A 66 -6.72 2.60 -8.28
C TYR A 66 -5.89 3.58 -7.43
N GLY A 67 -5.79 4.84 -7.86
CA GLY A 67 -5.18 5.91 -7.06
C GLY A 67 -5.90 6.11 -5.71
N ASN A 68 -7.24 6.08 -5.71
CA ASN A 68 -8.03 6.18 -4.48
C ASN A 68 -7.78 5.00 -3.54
N LEU A 69 -7.64 3.78 -4.08
CA LEU A 69 -7.29 2.60 -3.28
C LEU A 69 -5.90 2.75 -2.65
N ILE A 70 -4.91 3.25 -3.39
CA ILE A 70 -3.56 3.50 -2.87
C ILE A 70 -3.61 4.51 -1.71
N GLU A 71 -4.35 5.62 -1.86
CA GLU A 71 -4.47 6.61 -0.79
C GLU A 71 -5.22 6.07 0.44
N ALA A 72 -6.21 5.19 0.24
CA ALA A 72 -6.89 4.50 1.34
C ALA A 72 -5.91 3.60 2.12
N VAL A 73 -5.07 2.82 1.42
CA VAL A 73 -4.03 1.99 2.05
C VAL A 73 -3.02 2.84 2.82
N LYS A 74 -2.55 3.95 2.25
CA LYS A 74 -1.65 4.89 2.95
C LYS A 74 -2.29 5.44 4.22
N LYS A 75 -3.58 5.78 4.17
CA LYS A 75 -4.32 6.22 5.35
C LYS A 75 -4.42 5.14 6.42
N GLU A 76 -4.70 3.88 6.05
CA GLU A 76 -4.68 2.74 6.99
C GLU A 76 -3.31 2.60 7.65
N PHE A 77 -2.25 2.64 6.86
CA PHE A 77 -0.86 2.50 7.34
C PHE A 77 -0.41 3.70 8.20
N SER A 78 -1.03 4.87 8.02
CA SER A 78 -0.81 6.02 8.91
C SER A 78 -1.30 5.76 10.33
N THR A 79 -2.36 4.96 10.48
CA THR A 79 -2.85 4.54 11.81
C THR A 79 -1.90 3.57 12.52
N CYS A 80 -1.04 2.90 11.75
CA CYS A 80 0.07 2.06 12.22
C CYS A 80 1.37 2.85 12.47
N GLY A 81 1.32 4.19 12.49
CA GLY A 81 2.47 5.02 12.82
C GLY A 81 3.39 5.39 11.66
N LEU A 82 3.06 5.03 10.42
CA LEU A 82 3.79 5.52 9.25
C LEU A 82 3.48 6.99 8.93
N LYS A 83 4.52 7.77 8.64
CA LYS A 83 4.43 9.19 8.27
C LYS A 83 4.77 9.33 6.80
N TRP A 84 3.74 9.43 5.97
CA TRP A 84 3.90 9.68 4.54
C TRP A 84 4.49 11.10 4.30
N ALA A 85 5.16 11.25 3.17
CA ALA A 85 5.73 12.53 2.75
C ALA A 85 4.63 13.48 2.25
#